data_AF-P54395-F1
#
_entry.id   AF-P54395-F1
#
_cell.length_a   1.000
_cell.length_b   1.000
_cell.length_c   1.000
_cell.angle_alpha   90.00
_cell.angle_beta   90.00
_cell.angle_gamma   90.00
#
_symmetry.space_group_name_H-M   'P 1'
#
loop_
_entity.id
_entity.type
_entity.pdbx_description
1 polymer ?
#
loop_
_entity_poly.entity_id
_entity_poly.type
_entity_poly.pdbx_seq_one_letter_code
_entity_poly.pdbx_strand_id
1 'polypeptide(L)' 'MESKIEILSTINVEHSDDLYKIVDTLNRTLKRDNLMFGLALDEENKNQAVFTIYRT' A
#
# COMPACT_ATOMS: atom_id res chain seq x y z
N MET A 1 -2.02 5.29 24.16
CA MET A 1 -1.04 5.78 23.16
C MET A 1 -1.65 5.49 21.81
N GLU A 2 -2.09 6.51 21.09
CA GLU A 2 -2.74 6.33 19.78
C GLU A 2 -1.77 5.61 18.84
N SER A 3 -2.17 4.45 18.31
CA SER A 3 -1.51 3.82 17.16
C SER A 3 -1.61 4.79 15.98
N LYS A 4 -0.70 5.76 15.92
CA LYS A 4 -0.65 6.70 14.82
C LYS A 4 -0.13 5.95 13.61
N ILE A 5 -1.03 5.76 12.65
CA ILE A 5 -0.66 5.28 11.32
C ILE A 5 0.23 6.36 10.69
N GLU A 6 1.49 6.04 10.45
CA GLU A 6 2.48 6.93 9.84
C GLU A 6 2.74 6.48 8.40
N ILE A 7 2.74 7.42 7.45
CA ILE A 7 3.12 7.15 6.05
C ILE A 7 4.65 7.13 5.96
N LEU A 8 5.23 5.99 5.57
CA LEU A 8 6.67 5.85 5.38
C LEU A 8 7.11 6.21 3.95
N SER A 9 6.31 5.83 2.94
CA SER A 9 6.62 6.10 1.53
C SER A 9 5.36 5.99 0.69
N THR A 10 5.31 6.76 -0.41
CA THR A 10 4.25 6.68 -1.42
C THR A 10 4.87 6.81 -2.80
N ILE A 11 4.46 5.95 -3.73
CA ILE A 11 4.90 5.99 -5.13
C ILE A 11 3.71 5.77 -6.06
N ASN A 12 3.77 6.38 -7.23
CA ASN A 12 2.86 6.07 -8.34
C ASN A 12 3.50 4.98 -9.20
N VAL A 13 2.71 3.96 -9.52
CA VAL A 13 3.12 2.82 -10.34
C VAL A 13 2.08 2.57 -11.43
N GLU A 14 2.47 1.94 -12.52
CA GLU A 14 1.50 1.42 -13.49
C GLU A 14 0.58 0.40 -12.81
N HIS A 15 -0.72 0.55 -13.03
CA HIS A 15 -1.70 -0.36 -12.49
C HIS A 15 -1.57 -1.74 -13.13
N SER A 16 -1.49 -2.77 -12.30
CA SER A 16 -1.56 -4.17 -12.69
C SER A 16 -2.35 -4.94 -11.64
N ASP A 17 -3.15 -5.93 -12.09
CA ASP A 17 -3.91 -6.82 -11.20
C ASP A 17 -3.00 -7.55 -10.20
N ASP A 18 -1.74 -7.82 -10.58
CA ASP A 18 -0.78 -8.49 -9.71
C ASP A 18 -0.33 -7.60 -8.55
N LEU A 19 -0.48 -6.27 -8.63
CA LEU A 19 -0.18 -5.38 -7.50
C LEU A 19 -1.07 -5.68 -6.29
N TYR A 20 -2.35 -6.03 -6.50
CA TYR A 20 -3.23 -6.43 -5.40
C TYR A 20 -2.75 -7.71 -4.71
N LYS A 21 -2.21 -8.67 -5.48
CA LYS A 21 -1.64 -9.92 -4.92
C LYS A 21 -0.38 -9.65 -4.12
N ILE A 22 0.47 -8.72 -4.57
CA ILE A 22 1.65 -8.26 -3.85
C ILE A 22 1.23 -7.60 -2.53
N VAL A 23 0.29 -6.66 -2.57
CA VAL A 23 -0.22 -5.95 -1.39
C VAL A 23 -0.86 -6.90 -0.38
N ASP A 24 -1.67 -7.88 -0.81
CA ASP A 24 -2.24 -8.90 0.06
C ASP A 24 -1.15 -9.73 0.75
N THR A 25 -0.18 -10.23 -0.03
CA THR A 25 0.93 -11.04 0.49
C THR A 25 1.76 -10.26 1.51
N LEU A 26 2.08 -9.00 1.22
CA LEU A 26 2.82 -8.12 2.13
C LEU A 26 2.05 -7.87 3.42
N ASN A 27 0.76 -7.54 3.35
CA ASN A 27 -0.08 -7.32 4.54
C ASN A 27 -0.24 -8.60 5.37
N ARG A 28 -0.39 -9.77 4.75
CA ARG A 28 -0.49 -11.05 5.49
C ARG A 28 0.82 -11.44 6.17
N THR A 29 1.96 -11.01 5.62
CA THR A 29 3.30 -11.37 6.12
C THR A 29 3.82 -10.37 7.15
N LEU A 30 3.72 -9.07 6.86
CA LEU A 30 4.45 -8.01 7.58
C LEU A 30 3.56 -7.14 8.48
N LYS A 31 2.23 -7.33 8.49
CA LYS A 31 1.33 -6.61 9.41
C LYS A 31 1.64 -6.86 10.88
N ARG A 32 2.20 -8.02 11.21
CA ARG A 32 2.70 -8.33 12.57
C ARG A 32 3.93 -7.51 12.95
N ASP A 33 4.66 -7.02 11.97
CA ASP A 33 5.87 -6.19 12.13
C ASP A 33 5.52 -4.70 12.04
N ASN A 34 4.26 -4.34 12.32
CA ASN A 34 3.74 -2.98 12.28
C ASN A 34 3.88 -2.32 10.90
N LEU A 35 3.87 -3.11 9.81
CA LEU A 35 3.91 -2.60 8.44
C LEU A 35 2.60 -2.91 7.73
N MET A 36 2.02 -1.89 7.12
CA MET A 36 0.82 -2.03 6.29
C MET A 36 1.07 -1.43 4.91
N PHE A 37 0.44 -2.02 3.90
CA PHE A 37 0.62 -1.66 2.50
C PHE A 37 -0.74 -1.31 1.91
N GLY A 38 -0.84 -0.14 1.29
CA GLY A 38 -2.03 0.34 0.59
C GLY A 38 -1.78 0.43 -0.91
N LEU A 39 -2.85 0.24 -1.67
CA LEU A 39 -2.88 0.46 -3.11
C LEU A 39 -4.23 1.06 -3.48
N ALA A 40 -4.20 2.21 -4.15
CA ALA A 40 -5.39 2.88 -4.65
C ALA A 40 -5.20 3.20 -6.13
N LEU A 41 -6.24 3.03 -6.95
CA LEU A 41 -6.21 3.52 -8.32
C LEU A 41 -6.17 5.04 -8.33
N ASP A 42 -5.39 5.60 -9.26
CA ASP A 42 -5.42 7.03 -9.51
C ASP A 42 -6.77 7.41 -10.15
N GLU A 43 -7.45 8.40 -9.56
CA GLU A 43 -8.79 8.82 -9.97
C GLU A 43 -8.79 9.50 -11.35
N GLU A 44 -7.69 10.18 -11.71
CA GLU A 44 -7.52 10.86 -12.99
C GLU A 44 -7.00 9.90 -14.07
N ASN A 45 -6.19 8.90 -13.69
CA ASN A 45 -5.62 7.92 -14.60
C ASN A 45 -5.69 6.48 -14.07
N LYS A 46 -6.71 5.73 -14.48
CA LYS A 46 -6.91 4.31 -14.08
C LYS A 46 -5.80 3.35 -14.50
N ASN A 47 -4.87 3.77 -15.37
CA ASN A 47 -3.67 2.98 -15.68
C ASN A 47 -2.55 3.18 -14.65
N GLN A 48 -2.77 4.02 -13.64
CA GLN A 48 -1.84 4.28 -12.55
C GLN A 48 -2.49 3.90 -11.22
N ALA A 49 -1.64 3.53 -10.27
CA ALA A 49 -2.02 3.26 -8.90
C ALA A 49 -1.01 3.90 -7.94
N VAL A 50 -1.51 4.39 -6.82
CA VAL A 50 -0.73 4.92 -5.72
C VAL A 50 -0.49 3.79 -4.73
N PHE A 51 0.77 3.39 -4.57
CA PHE A 51 1.20 2.42 -3.57
C PHE A 51 1.78 3.16 -2.36
N THR A 52 1.33 2.81 -1.16
CA THR A 52 1.73 3.47 0.08
C THR A 52 2.17 2.44 1.12
N ILE A 53 3.27 2.74 1.81
CA ILE A 53 3.76 1.97 2.95
C ILE A 53 3.45 2.75 4.22
N TYR A 54 2.86 2.08 5.20
CA TYR A 54 2.50 2.63 6.50
C TYR A 54 3.21 1.89 7.63
N ARG A 55 3.55 2.61 8.69
CA ARG A 55 3.86 2.06 10.03
C ARG A 55 2.58 2.14 10.87
N THR A 56 2.17 1.04 11.51
CA THR A 56 0.94 0.94 12.31
C THR A 56 1.19 0.69 13.79
#